data_AF-A0A3B9QQN6-F1
#
_entry.id   AF-A0A3B9QQN6-F1
#
_cell.length_a   1.000
_cell.length_b   1.000
_cell.length_c   1.000
_cell.angle_alpha   90.00
_cell.angle_beta   90.00
_cell.angle_gamma   90.00
#
_symmetry.space_group_name_H-M   'P 1'
#
loop_
_entity.id
_entity.type
_entity.pdbx_description
1 polymer ?
#
loop_
_entity_poly.entity_id
_entity_poly.type
_entity_poly.pdbx_seq_one_letter_code
_entity_poly.pdbx_strand_id
1 'polypeptide(L)'
;MHRFLLSGTILAQPEREAKLRPRDLPTPPRSIVCPGAGALLWWVVMTKLFCWGLLTVAVTSGAVYTNDTGGVTYGFRVEFAGPVVITSHSAALPVQSPEGEATALTFSGGEVPPGGSFWLSWRPGDVRVTGYKLLAERPLSSAMEVETEVPPEA
;
A
#
# COMPACT_ATOMS: atom_id res chain seq x y z
N MET A 1 25.67 12.51 18.95
CA MET A 1 25.21 13.83 19.46
C MET A 1 25.93 14.93 18.69
N HIS A 2 25.30 15.53 17.69
CA HIS A 2 25.87 16.68 16.97
C HIS A 2 24.98 17.91 17.17
N ARG A 3 25.54 18.89 17.89
CA ARG A 3 25.07 20.28 17.97
C ARG A 3 25.85 21.07 16.92
N PHE A 4 25.15 21.75 16.02
CA PHE A 4 25.69 22.87 15.25
C PHE A 4 25.10 24.16 15.82
N LEU A 5 25.98 25.09 16.20
CA LEU A 5 25.71 26.48 16.56
C LEU A 5 26.61 27.34 15.67
N LEU A 6 26.03 28.18 14.83
CA LEU A 6 26.61 29.41 14.24
C LEU A 6 25.38 30.28 13.89
N SER A 7 24.99 31.25 14.71
CA SER A 7 25.58 32.59 14.90
C SER A 7 25.45 33.48 13.65
N GLY A 8 24.66 34.55 13.78
CA GLY A 8 24.49 35.59 12.75
C GLY A 8 23.25 36.45 12.99
N THR A 9 23.37 37.51 13.79
CA THR A 9 22.37 38.58 13.93
C THR A 9 23.10 39.92 13.94
N ILE A 10 22.38 41.00 13.58
CA ILE A 10 22.64 42.44 13.81
C ILE A 10 23.28 43.15 12.58
N LEU A 11 22.81 44.28 12.00
CA LEU A 11 21.76 45.29 12.29
C LEU A 11 21.49 46.17 11.02
N ALA A 12 20.39 46.95 11.10
CA ALA A 12 20.14 48.27 10.48
C ALA A 12 19.70 48.29 8.99
N GLN A 13 18.74 49.10 8.53
CA GLN A 13 18.17 50.35 9.07
C GLN A 13 16.81 50.67 8.37
N PRO A 14 15.86 51.38 9.03
CA PRO A 14 14.61 51.85 8.43
C PRO A 14 14.69 53.29 7.86
N GLU A 15 13.61 53.70 7.18
CA GLU A 15 13.26 55.03 6.61
C GLU A 15 13.73 55.37 5.17
N ARG A 16 12.76 55.54 4.25
CA ARG A 16 12.23 56.87 3.86
C ARG A 16 11.12 56.77 2.81
N GLU A 17 10.13 57.63 3.00
CA GLU A 17 9.01 57.88 2.10
C GLU A 17 9.44 58.33 0.70
N ALA A 18 8.72 57.85 -0.33
CA ALA A 18 8.55 58.59 -1.58
C ALA A 18 7.08 58.52 -1.99
N LYS A 19 6.33 59.52 -1.52
CA LYS A 19 4.96 59.87 -1.87
C LYS A 19 4.86 60.23 -3.35
N LEU A 20 4.53 59.27 -4.20
CA LEU A 20 4.21 59.50 -5.60
C LEU A 20 2.72 59.84 -5.76
N ARG A 21 2.46 61.00 -6.35
CA ARG A 21 1.12 61.60 -6.50
C ARG A 21 0.24 60.80 -7.48
N PRO A 22 -1.07 60.64 -7.20
CA PRO A 22 -2.01 60.05 -8.13
C PRO A 22 -2.68 61.16 -8.96
N ARG A 23 -2.33 61.26 -10.24
CA ARG A 23 -3.15 61.79 -11.34
C ARG A 23 -2.34 61.66 -12.63
N ASP A 24 -2.69 60.69 -13.47
CA ASP A 24 -3.20 60.92 -14.83
C ASP A 24 -3.39 59.59 -15.57
N LEU A 25 -4.63 59.42 -16.05
CA LEU A 25 -5.25 58.27 -16.72
C LEU A 25 -4.59 57.95 -18.10
N PRO A 26 -4.75 56.73 -18.65
CA PRO A 26 -6.02 56.34 -19.29
C PRO A 26 -6.51 54.93 -18.93
N THR A 27 -7.82 54.84 -18.71
CA THR A 27 -8.58 53.59 -18.62
C THR A 27 -8.47 52.80 -19.93
N PRO A 28 -8.18 51.48 -19.89
CA PRO A 28 -8.33 50.63 -21.05
C PRO A 28 -9.82 50.45 -21.41
N PRO A 29 -10.17 50.32 -22.70
CA PRO A 29 -11.53 50.08 -23.13
C PRO A 29 -12.04 48.76 -22.54
N ARG A 30 -13.30 48.81 -22.08
CA ARG A 30 -14.08 47.64 -21.68
C ARG A 30 -14.17 46.64 -22.85
N SER A 31 -13.33 45.63 -22.85
CA SER A 31 -13.64 44.34 -23.47
C SER A 31 -14.05 43.38 -22.36
N ILE A 32 -15.36 43.41 -22.03
CA ILE A 32 -15.99 42.26 -21.39
C ILE A 32 -15.98 41.17 -22.45
N VAL A 33 -14.91 40.39 -22.47
CA VAL A 33 -14.91 39.10 -23.15
C VAL A 33 -15.82 38.23 -22.29
N CYS A 34 -17.08 38.10 -22.70
CA CYS A 34 -17.94 37.05 -22.18
C CYS A 34 -17.18 35.73 -22.36
N PRO A 35 -16.86 34.98 -21.30
CA PRO A 35 -16.38 33.62 -21.48
C PRO A 35 -17.50 32.86 -22.17
N GLY A 36 -17.28 32.51 -23.45
CA GLY A 36 -18.24 31.74 -24.22
C GLY A 36 -18.60 30.46 -23.48
N ALA A 37 -19.87 30.07 -23.55
CA ALA A 37 -20.43 28.89 -22.88
C ALA A 37 -19.61 27.58 -23.07
N GLY A 38 -18.74 27.52 -24.07
CA GLY A 38 -17.80 26.40 -24.29
C GLY A 38 -16.74 26.21 -23.19
N ALA A 39 -16.32 27.27 -22.49
CA ALA A 39 -15.29 27.16 -21.44
C ALA A 39 -15.82 26.46 -20.17
N LEU A 40 -17.08 26.71 -19.82
CA LEU A 40 -17.76 26.05 -18.69
C LEU A 40 -17.99 24.56 -18.96
N LEU A 41 -18.34 24.20 -20.20
CA LEU A 41 -18.56 22.80 -20.57
C LEU A 41 -17.24 22.00 -20.53
N TRP A 42 -16.15 22.60 -20.98
CA TRP A 42 -14.81 22.01 -20.90
C TRP A 42 -14.35 21.79 -19.46
N TRP A 43 -14.61 22.75 -18.57
CA TRP A 43 -14.26 22.65 -17.15
C TRP A 43 -15.04 21.53 -16.45
N VAL A 44 -16.35 21.41 -16.70
CA VAL A 44 -17.19 20.33 -16.14
C VAL A 44 -16.77 18.94 -16.64
N VAL A 45 -16.42 18.81 -17.92
CA VAL A 45 -15.96 17.54 -18.50
C VAL A 45 -14.58 17.14 -17.95
N MET A 46 -13.65 18.08 -17.82
CA MET A 46 -12.34 17.86 -17.18
C MET A 46 -12.48 17.52 -15.69
N THR A 47 -13.36 18.18 -14.94
CA THR A 47 -13.63 17.84 -13.54
C THR A 47 -14.24 16.45 -13.41
N LYS A 48 -15.17 16.06 -14.29
CA LYS A 48 -15.75 14.70 -14.26
C LYS A 48 -14.72 13.62 -14.61
N LEU A 49 -13.86 13.84 -15.59
CA LEU A 49 -12.78 12.90 -15.94
C LEU A 49 -11.71 12.82 -14.85
N PHE A 50 -11.39 13.93 -14.19
CA PHE A 50 -10.43 13.98 -13.09
C PHE A 50 -10.98 13.33 -11.81
N CYS A 51 -12.27 13.51 -11.49
CA CYS A 51 -12.92 12.82 -10.38
C CYS A 51 -13.11 11.31 -10.63
N TRP A 52 -13.26 10.88 -11.88
CA TRP A 52 -13.33 9.45 -12.22
C TRP A 52 -11.94 8.77 -12.19
N GLY A 53 -10.89 9.49 -12.60
CA GLY A 53 -9.52 8.94 -12.64
C GLY A 53 -8.82 8.83 -11.27
N LEU A 54 -9.27 9.57 -10.26
CA LEU A 54 -8.65 9.58 -8.91
C LEU A 54 -9.17 8.49 -7.96
N LEU A 55 -10.21 7.73 -8.34
CA LEU A 55 -10.92 6.83 -7.43
C LEU A 55 -10.43 5.38 -7.42
N THR A 56 -9.16 5.13 -7.69
CA THR A 56 -8.56 3.79 -7.53
C THR A 56 -7.20 3.88 -6.84
N VAL A 57 -7.12 4.58 -5.71
CA VAL A 57 -6.07 4.24 -4.74
C VAL A 57 -6.43 2.85 -4.22
N ALA A 58 -5.88 1.81 -4.83
CA ALA A 58 -6.21 0.45 -4.42
C ALA A 58 -5.66 0.24 -2.99
N VAL A 59 -6.56 0.31 -2.02
CA VAL A 59 -6.23 0.24 -0.61
C VAL A 59 -5.66 -1.15 -0.32
N THR A 60 -4.46 -1.19 0.23
CA THR A 60 -3.82 -2.39 0.76
C THR A 60 -4.09 -2.48 2.25
N SER A 61 -4.42 -3.67 2.74
CA SER A 61 -4.49 -3.96 4.17
C SER A 61 -3.36 -4.89 4.58
N GLY A 62 -3.03 -4.91 5.87
CA GLY A 62 -2.00 -5.79 6.38
C GLY A 62 -2.24 -6.15 7.85
N ALA A 63 -1.70 -7.30 8.23
CA ALA A 63 -1.76 -7.80 9.60
C ALA A 63 -0.42 -8.42 9.98
N VAL A 64 -0.13 -8.34 11.28
CA VAL A 64 1.01 -8.99 11.93
C VAL A 64 0.46 -10.01 12.90
N TYR A 65 1.01 -11.21 12.82
CA TYR A 65 0.67 -12.34 13.68
C TYR A 65 1.92 -12.78 14.41
N THR A 66 1.73 -13.23 15.65
CA THR A 66 2.81 -13.74 16.50
C THR A 66 2.56 -15.21 16.78
N ASN A 67 3.61 -16.02 16.73
CA ASN A 67 3.54 -17.40 17.16
C ASN A 67 3.48 -17.46 18.69
N ASP A 68 2.27 -17.64 19.20
CA ASP A 68 1.93 -17.77 20.62
C ASP A 68 1.68 -19.22 21.06
N THR A 69 1.93 -20.20 20.19
CA THR A 69 1.67 -21.64 20.47
C THR A 69 2.62 -22.25 21.51
N GLY A 70 3.70 -21.55 21.87
CA GLY A 70 4.75 -22.07 22.76
C GLY A 70 5.72 -23.05 22.09
N GLY A 71 5.48 -23.44 20.83
CA GLY A 71 6.35 -24.30 20.03
C GLY A 71 6.77 -23.63 18.71
N VAL A 72 7.56 -24.33 17.91
CA VAL A 72 7.89 -23.90 16.54
C VAL A 72 6.68 -24.14 15.64
N THR A 73 6.35 -23.14 14.81
CA THR A 73 5.31 -23.25 13.78
C THR A 73 5.96 -23.32 12.41
N TYR A 74 5.48 -24.20 11.53
CA TYR A 74 6.02 -24.43 10.19
C TYR A 74 5.14 -23.87 9.07
N GLY A 75 3.95 -23.38 9.43
CA GLY A 75 3.07 -22.76 8.46
C GLY A 75 1.92 -21.99 9.10
N PHE A 76 1.22 -21.24 8.28
CA PHE A 76 0.15 -20.36 8.68
C PHE A 76 -0.96 -20.41 7.64
N ARG A 77 -2.17 -20.74 8.05
CA ARG A 77 -3.37 -20.71 7.20
C ARG A 77 -4.25 -19.55 7.63
N VAL A 78 -4.67 -18.73 6.67
CA VAL A 78 -5.56 -17.58 6.90
C VAL A 78 -6.76 -17.66 5.97
N GLU A 79 -7.91 -17.26 6.51
CA GLU A 79 -9.18 -17.22 5.78
C GLU A 79 -9.72 -15.80 5.77
N PHE A 80 -10.12 -15.34 4.60
CA PHE A 80 -10.65 -14.02 4.33
C PHE A 80 -12.14 -14.09 4.02
N ALA A 81 -12.86 -13.00 4.32
CA ALA A 81 -14.29 -12.89 4.06
C ALA A 81 -14.65 -12.82 2.56
N GLY A 82 -13.64 -12.63 1.71
CA GLY A 82 -13.74 -12.50 0.27
C GLY A 82 -12.40 -12.81 -0.39
N PRO A 83 -12.35 -12.88 -1.72
CA PRO A 83 -11.13 -13.18 -2.44
C PRO A 83 -10.12 -12.04 -2.31
N VAL A 84 -8.86 -12.38 -2.04
CA VAL A 84 -7.76 -11.43 -1.90
C VAL A 84 -6.54 -11.88 -2.67
N VAL A 85 -5.73 -10.90 -3.08
CA VAL A 85 -4.39 -11.08 -3.64
C VAL A 85 -3.39 -10.60 -2.60
N ILE A 86 -2.46 -11.48 -2.24
CA ILE A 86 -1.35 -11.13 -1.35
C ILE A 86 -0.40 -10.21 -2.11
N THR A 87 -0.13 -9.04 -1.56
CA THR A 87 0.79 -8.07 -2.15
C THR A 87 2.20 -8.20 -1.60
N SER A 88 2.33 -8.63 -0.34
CA SER A 88 3.61 -8.91 0.28
C SER A 88 3.44 -9.74 1.55
N HIS A 89 4.45 -10.53 1.92
CA HIS A 89 4.45 -11.32 3.15
C HIS A 89 5.87 -11.51 3.69
N SER A 90 5.95 -11.92 4.95
CA SER A 90 7.22 -12.22 5.62
C SER A 90 8.02 -13.28 4.87
N ALA A 91 9.34 -13.08 4.80
CA ALA A 91 10.29 -14.04 4.27
C ALA A 91 10.44 -15.30 5.13
N ALA A 92 9.93 -15.29 6.37
CA ALA A 92 9.97 -16.45 7.25
C ALA A 92 9.12 -17.63 6.74
N LEU A 93 8.08 -17.37 5.94
CA LEU A 93 7.24 -18.38 5.30
C LEU A 93 7.17 -18.05 3.80
N PRO A 94 8.16 -18.47 3.00
CA PRO A 94 8.30 -18.03 1.61
C PRO A 94 7.32 -18.69 0.64
N VAL A 95 6.76 -19.85 0.99
CA VAL A 95 5.87 -20.61 0.10
C VAL A 95 4.43 -20.22 0.37
N GLN A 96 3.73 -19.69 -0.63
CA GLN A 96 2.30 -19.41 -0.59
C GLN A 96 1.52 -20.43 -1.44
N SER A 97 0.39 -20.91 -0.93
CA SER A 97 -0.54 -21.74 -1.70
C SER A 97 -2.00 -21.48 -1.30
N PRO A 98 -2.92 -21.29 -2.26
CA PRO A 98 -2.70 -21.14 -3.70
C PRO A 98 -2.01 -19.80 -4.05
N GLU A 99 -1.40 -19.74 -5.23
CA GLU A 99 -0.88 -18.50 -5.81
C GLU A 99 -2.03 -17.70 -6.46
N GLY A 100 -1.96 -16.37 -6.39
CA GLY A 100 -2.97 -15.48 -6.98
C GLY A 100 -4.11 -15.11 -6.03
N GLU A 101 -5.31 -14.95 -6.60
CA GLU A 101 -6.52 -14.51 -5.89
C GLU A 101 -7.19 -15.70 -5.19
N ALA A 102 -7.36 -15.60 -3.87
CA ALA A 102 -7.97 -16.66 -3.08
C ALA A 102 -8.61 -16.15 -1.78
N THR A 103 -9.57 -16.91 -1.25
CA THR A 103 -10.22 -16.64 0.05
C THR A 103 -9.49 -17.31 1.20
N ALA A 104 -8.81 -18.43 0.96
CA ALA A 104 -8.04 -19.16 1.96
C ALA A 104 -6.63 -19.41 1.44
N LEU A 105 -5.63 -18.94 2.19
CA LEU A 105 -4.22 -19.04 1.81
C LEU A 105 -3.42 -19.71 2.91
N THR A 106 -2.47 -20.54 2.50
CA THR A 106 -1.53 -21.24 3.36
C THR A 106 -0.12 -20.80 3.03
N PHE A 107 0.61 -20.36 4.06
CA PHE A 107 2.00 -19.96 3.99
C PHE A 107 2.85 -21.01 4.71
N SER A 108 3.94 -21.45 4.09
CA SER A 108 4.80 -22.53 4.59
C SER A 108 6.23 -22.41 4.06
N GLY A 109 7.05 -23.45 4.25
CA GLY A 109 8.42 -23.53 3.71
C GLY A 109 9.49 -22.89 4.59
N GLY A 110 9.14 -22.47 5.80
CA GLY A 110 10.08 -21.99 6.80
C GLY A 110 9.57 -22.26 8.21
N GLU A 111 10.25 -21.68 9.19
CA GLU A 111 10.05 -21.98 10.61
C GLU A 111 9.94 -20.68 11.39
N VAL A 112 8.90 -20.56 12.21
CA VAL A 112 8.66 -19.42 13.08
C VAL A 112 8.84 -19.90 14.53
N PRO A 113 9.89 -19.49 15.25
CA PRO A 113 10.09 -19.86 16.65
C PRO A 113 8.99 -19.27 17.53
N PRO A 114 8.80 -19.77 18.76
CA PRO A 114 7.86 -19.17 19.71
C PRO A 114 8.25 -17.71 19.98
N GLY A 115 7.25 -16.81 19.97
CA GLY A 115 7.45 -15.36 20.02
C GLY A 115 7.89 -14.72 18.71
N GLY A 116 8.19 -15.52 17.68
CA GLY A 116 8.43 -15.04 16.33
C GLY A 116 7.19 -14.38 15.74
N SER A 117 7.38 -13.31 14.97
CA SER A 117 6.29 -12.60 14.30
C SER A 117 6.42 -12.72 12.79
N PHE A 118 5.28 -12.81 12.12
CA PHE A 118 5.18 -12.79 10.68
C PHE A 118 4.07 -11.82 10.26
N TRP A 119 4.26 -11.17 9.13
CA TRP A 119 3.36 -10.16 8.63
C TRP A 119 2.95 -10.50 7.21
N LEU A 120 1.77 -10.03 6.81
CA LEU A 120 1.30 -10.13 5.44
C LEU A 120 0.43 -8.92 5.08
N SER A 121 0.42 -8.58 3.80
CA SER A 121 -0.41 -7.53 3.22
C SER A 121 -1.17 -8.06 1.99
N TRP A 122 -2.37 -7.54 1.79
CA TRP A 122 -3.30 -8.02 0.78
C TRP A 122 -4.12 -6.89 0.16
N ARG A 123 -4.77 -7.23 -0.95
CA ARG A 123 -5.78 -6.43 -1.65
C ARG A 123 -6.97 -7.31 -2.05
N PRO A 124 -8.19 -6.75 -2.11
CA PRO A 124 -8.53 -5.38 -1.75
C PRO A 124 -8.58 -5.21 -0.21
N GLY A 125 -8.25 -4.01 0.27
CA GLY A 125 -8.03 -3.76 1.71
C GLY A 125 -9.29 -3.70 2.56
N ASP A 126 -10.47 -3.65 1.94
CA ASP A 126 -11.78 -3.72 2.58
C ASP A 126 -12.16 -5.14 3.04
N VAL A 127 -11.49 -6.17 2.50
CA VAL A 127 -11.72 -7.56 2.88
C VAL A 127 -11.06 -7.86 4.22
N ARG A 128 -11.88 -8.37 5.15
CA ARG A 128 -11.47 -8.73 6.52
C ARG A 128 -10.98 -10.17 6.59
N VAL A 129 -10.09 -10.41 7.54
CA VAL A 129 -9.72 -11.77 7.97
C VAL A 129 -10.85 -12.33 8.84
N THR A 130 -11.28 -13.54 8.53
CA THR A 130 -12.34 -14.27 9.26
C THR A 130 -11.78 -15.27 10.25
N GLY A 131 -10.59 -15.80 9.99
CA GLY A 131 -9.92 -16.72 10.89
C GLY A 131 -8.49 -17.00 10.45
N TYR A 132 -7.73 -17.60 11.34
CA TYR A 132 -6.39 -18.09 11.04
C TYR A 132 -6.03 -19.30 11.91
N LYS A 133 -5.04 -20.07 11.46
CA LYS A 133 -4.52 -21.24 12.16
C LYS A 133 -3.01 -21.35 11.95
N LEU A 134 -2.28 -21.52 13.04
CA LEU A 134 -0.85 -21.85 13.02
C LEU A 134 -0.69 -23.36 12.86
N LEU A 135 0.22 -23.78 11.99
CA LEU A 135 0.50 -25.18 11.68
C LEU A 135 1.77 -25.60 12.44
N ALA A 136 1.58 -26.35 13.53
CA ALA A 136 2.67 -26.91 14.33
C ALA A 136 3.40 -28.07 13.65
N GLU A 137 2.84 -28.61 12.57
CA GLU A 137 3.46 -29.63 11.74
C GLU A 137 3.94 -29.01 10.44
N ARG A 138 5.10 -29.47 9.95
CA ARG A 138 5.55 -29.13 8.61
C ARG A 138 4.55 -29.69 7.62
N PRO A 139 3.84 -28.84 6.84
CA PRO A 139 3.01 -29.38 5.77
C PRO A 139 3.95 -30.15 4.84
N LEU A 140 3.69 -31.45 4.70
CA LEU A 140 4.36 -32.33 3.75
C LEU A 140 4.06 -31.79 2.35
N SER A 141 4.86 -30.82 1.91
CA SER A 141 4.98 -30.49 0.49
C SER A 141 5.49 -31.78 -0.18
N SER A 142 4.64 -32.39 -0.99
CA SER A 142 4.77 -33.72 -1.59
C SER A 142 4.59 -34.92 -0.65
N ALA A 143 3.33 -35.24 -0.32
CA ALA A 143 2.85 -36.57 -0.70
C ALA A 143 2.80 -36.61 -2.24
N MET A 144 3.96 -36.73 -2.86
CA MET A 144 4.12 -37.33 -4.18
C MET A 144 4.40 -38.81 -3.86
N GLU A 145 3.36 -39.48 -3.37
CA GLU A 145 3.25 -40.93 -3.44
C GLU A 145 2.59 -41.25 -4.79
N VAL A 146 3.00 -42.38 -5.37
CA VAL A 146 2.69 -42.94 -6.71
C VAL A 146 3.71 -42.49 -7.78
N GLU A 147 4.65 -43.29 -8.27
CA GLU A 147 4.74 -44.76 -8.31
C GLU A 147 6.22 -45.17 -8.42
N THR A 148 6.64 -46.16 -7.63
CA THR A 148 7.89 -46.88 -7.88
C THR A 148 7.64 -47.84 -9.03
N GLU A 149 7.99 -47.45 -10.26
CA GLU A 149 8.15 -48.40 -11.36
C GLU A 149 9.42 -49.22 -11.08
N VAL A 150 9.24 -50.40 -10.46
CA VAL A 150 10.28 -51.43 -10.40
C VAL A 150 10.36 -52.06 -11.80
N PRO A 151 11.46 -51.92 -12.55
CA PRO A 151 11.58 -52.60 -13.83
C PRO A 151 11.67 -54.11 -13.59
N PRO A 152 11.00 -54.96 -14.39
CA PRO A 152 11.18 -56.40 -14.30
C PRO A 152 12.62 -56.75 -14.69
N GLU A 153 13.32 -57.48 -13.82
CA GLU A 153 14.56 -58.19 -14.14
C GLU A 153 14.36 -59.03 -15.41
N ALA A 154 15.31 -58.94 -16.33
CA ALA A 154 15.45 -59.79 -17.51
C ALA A 154 16.65 -60.73 -17.32
#